data_AF-A0A832CLR6-F1
#
_entry.id   AF-A0A832CLR6-F1
#
_cell.length_a   1.000
_cell.length_b   1.000
_cell.length_c   1.000
_cell.angle_alpha   90.00
_cell.angle_beta   90.00
_cell.angle_gamma   90.00
#
_symmetry.space_group_name_H-M   'P 1'
#
loop_
_entity.id
_entity.type
_entity.pdbx_description
1 polymer ?
#
loop_
_entity_poly.entity_id
_entity_poly.type
_entity_poly.pdbx_seq_one_letter_code
_entity_poly.pdbx_strand_id
1 'polypeptide(L)'
;MNPIPGRGWGRGFWGRGGGRGWRHWFWATGLPGWMRWGWGSASPTAPTVTPETEKQWLKNQAEFLQARLDEIRKRLDELESEKTP
;
A
#
# COMPACT_ATOMS: atom_id res chain seq x y z
N MET A 1 25.35 -41.05 -23.43
CA MET A 1 24.46 -41.34 -24.59
C MET A 1 23.05 -41.45 -24.01
N ASN A 2 22.11 -40.55 -24.28
CA ASN A 2 21.65 -40.10 -25.59
C ASN A 2 21.67 -38.56 -25.80
N PRO A 3 21.88 -38.09 -27.05
CA PRO A 3 21.93 -36.68 -27.41
C PRO A 3 20.53 -36.09 -27.68
N ILE A 4 20.26 -34.88 -27.17
CA ILE A 4 19.16 -34.06 -27.68
C ILE A 4 19.73 -33.19 -28.83
N PRO A 5 19.27 -33.38 -30.07
CA PRO A 5 19.70 -32.59 -31.22
C PRO A 5 19.03 -31.21 -31.15
N GLY A 6 19.83 -30.16 -31.12
CA GLY A 6 19.30 -28.79 -31.12
C GLY A 6 20.34 -27.73 -30.80
N ARG A 7 21.61 -27.96 -31.12
CA ARG A 7 22.63 -26.90 -31.09
C ARG A 7 22.72 -26.26 -32.46
N GLY A 8 22.07 -25.11 -32.59
CA GLY A 8 22.30 -24.16 -33.68
C GLY A 8 21.24 -23.07 -33.63
N TRP A 9 21.51 -21.79 -33.73
CA TRP A 9 22.71 -21.03 -34.07
C TRP A 9 22.36 -19.58 -33.67
N GLY A 10 23.29 -18.83 -33.08
CA GLY A 10 23.08 -17.43 -32.68
C GLY A 10 23.49 -17.20 -31.23
N ARG A 11 24.78 -17.13 -30.89
CA ARG A 11 25.61 -15.93 -31.16
C ARG A 11 24.83 -14.66 -30.80
N GLY A 12 24.80 -14.34 -29.51
CA GLY A 12 24.12 -13.13 -29.02
C GLY A 12 24.53 -12.75 -27.61
N PHE A 13 25.82 -12.81 -27.31
CA PHE A 13 26.43 -12.18 -26.13
C PHE A 13 26.44 -10.64 -26.24
N TRP A 14 25.38 -10.04 -26.82
CA TRP A 14 25.19 -8.61 -27.08
C TRP A 14 23.69 -8.34 -27.23
N GLY A 15 23.03 -8.01 -26.11
CA GLY A 15 21.60 -7.67 -26.08
C GLY A 15 21.23 -6.86 -24.84
N ARG A 16 22.17 -6.11 -24.28
CA ARG A 16 21.85 -5.04 -23.34
C ARG A 16 21.20 -3.91 -24.17
N GLY A 17 19.88 -3.95 -24.33
CA GLY A 17 19.19 -2.90 -25.07
C GLY A 17 17.70 -3.12 -25.27
N GLY A 18 16.88 -2.49 -24.42
CA GLY A 18 15.65 -1.85 -24.91
C GLY A 18 14.42 -2.72 -25.11
N GLY A 19 13.91 -3.34 -24.03
CA GLY A 19 12.55 -3.89 -23.99
C GLY A 19 11.56 -3.11 -23.10
N ARG A 20 11.94 -1.93 -22.59
CA ARG A 20 11.01 -0.99 -21.92
C ARG A 20 10.24 -0.17 -22.98
N GLY A 21 9.67 -0.87 -23.96
CA GLY A 21 9.05 -0.27 -25.13
C GLY A 21 7.54 -0.27 -25.01
N TRP A 22 6.98 0.86 -24.55
CA TRP A 22 5.65 1.35 -24.94
C TRP A 22 4.52 0.32 -24.98
N ARG A 23 4.27 -0.33 -23.84
CA ARG A 23 2.97 -0.93 -23.61
C ARG A 23 1.96 0.21 -23.45
N HIS A 24 1.19 0.51 -24.51
CA HIS A 24 0.02 1.42 -24.53
C HIS A 24 -1.12 0.91 -23.64
N TRP A 25 -0.82 0.46 -22.42
CA TRP A 25 -1.79 -0.07 -21.47
C TRP A 25 -2.85 0.98 -21.13
N PHE A 26 -2.46 2.25 -21.09
CA PHE A 26 -3.36 3.37 -20.85
C PHE A 26 -4.40 3.56 -21.96
N TRP A 27 -4.05 3.28 -23.23
CA TRP A 27 -4.97 3.41 -24.36
C TRP A 27 -5.85 2.17 -24.56
N ALA A 28 -5.30 0.97 -24.32
CA ALA A 28 -6.00 -0.29 -24.56
C ALA A 28 -7.11 -0.59 -23.54
N THR A 29 -7.06 0.03 -22.36
CA THR A 29 -8.05 -0.21 -21.31
C THR A 29 -8.88 1.00 -20.94
N GLY A 30 -8.56 2.20 -21.47
CA GLY A 30 -9.29 3.44 -21.17
C GLY A 30 -9.25 3.88 -19.69
N LEU A 31 -8.60 3.11 -18.83
CA LEU A 31 -8.54 3.35 -17.39
C LEU A 31 -7.20 4.02 -17.06
N PRO A 32 -7.21 5.27 -16.55
CA PRO A 32 -6.01 5.94 -16.05
C PRO A 32 -5.35 5.15 -14.92
N GLY A 33 -4.05 5.36 -14.71
CA GLY A 33 -3.24 4.61 -13.74
C GLY A 33 -3.77 4.66 -12.30
N TRP A 34 -4.37 5.78 -11.88
CA TRP A 34 -4.98 5.94 -10.57
C TRP A 34 -6.24 5.09 -10.37
N MET A 35 -6.91 4.66 -11.43
CA MET A 35 -8.09 3.78 -11.35
C MET A 35 -7.69 2.30 -11.40
N ARG A 36 -6.52 1.98 -11.95
CA ARG A 36 -5.94 0.63 -11.88
C ARG A 36 -5.39 0.27 -10.51
N TRP A 37 -4.78 1.23 -9.84
CA TRP A 37 -4.20 1.07 -8.50
C TRP A 37 -5.02 1.78 -7.42
N GLY A 38 -6.12 2.40 -7.82
CA GLY A 38 -7.04 3.09 -6.94
C GLY A 38 -7.75 2.09 -6.06
N TRP A 39 -8.09 2.58 -4.88
CA TRP A 39 -8.94 1.98 -3.86
C TRP A 39 -10.36 1.70 -4.42
N GLY A 40 -10.46 0.78 -5.38
CA GLY A 40 -11.62 0.67 -6.26
C GLY A 40 -11.64 -0.59 -7.12
N SER A 41 -10.61 -1.44 -7.06
CA SER A 41 -10.84 -2.87 -7.27
C SER A 41 -11.59 -3.38 -6.03
N ALA A 42 -12.88 -3.05 -5.94
CA ALA A 42 -13.78 -3.72 -5.02
C ALA A 42 -13.73 -5.20 -5.40
N SER A 43 -12.85 -5.94 -4.73
CA SER A 43 -12.91 -7.39 -4.75
C SER A 43 -14.36 -7.73 -4.35
N PRO A 44 -15.08 -8.56 -5.11
CA PRO A 44 -16.45 -8.94 -4.76
C PRO A 44 -16.54 -9.67 -3.39
N THR A 45 -15.40 -9.93 -2.75
CA THR A 45 -15.23 -10.51 -1.42
C THR A 45 -14.82 -9.50 -0.34
N ALA A 46 -14.78 -8.19 -0.62
CA ALA A 46 -14.48 -7.20 0.39
C ALA A 46 -15.59 -7.21 1.46
N PRO A 47 -15.26 -7.40 2.75
CA PRO A 47 -16.27 -7.40 3.80
C PRO A 47 -16.96 -6.03 3.84
N THR A 48 -18.27 -6.03 3.71
CA THR A 48 -19.09 -4.82 3.85
C THR A 48 -19.02 -4.36 5.30
N VAL A 49 -18.37 -3.23 5.55
CA VAL A 49 -18.40 -2.57 6.86
C VAL A 49 -19.84 -2.15 7.12
N THR A 50 -20.44 -2.65 8.20
CA THR A 50 -21.79 -2.25 8.60
C THR A 50 -21.72 -0.95 9.41
N PRO A 51 -22.77 -0.13 9.43
CA PRO A 51 -22.77 1.11 10.22
C PRO A 51 -22.50 0.87 11.72
N GLU A 52 -22.90 -0.30 12.24
CA GLU A 52 -22.64 -0.69 13.63
C GLU A 52 -21.17 -0.99 13.89
N THR A 53 -20.50 -1.71 12.98
CA THR A 53 -19.07 -2.01 13.13
C THR A 53 -18.22 -0.74 12.97
N GLU A 54 -18.60 0.15 12.06
CA GLU A 54 -17.98 1.47 11.92
C GLU A 54 -18.13 2.29 13.20
N LYS A 55 -19.34 2.34 13.78
CA LYS A 55 -19.60 3.05 15.04
C LYS A 55 -18.75 2.53 16.19
N GLN A 56 -18.62 1.21 16.34
CA GLN A 56 -17.75 0.61 17.36
C GLN A 56 -16.28 0.94 17.11
N TRP A 57 -15.82 0.84 15.87
CA TRP A 57 -14.46 1.16 15.48
C TRP A 57 -14.10 2.62 15.76
N LEU A 58 -15.01 3.56 15.46
CA LEU A 58 -14.83 4.99 15.75
C LEU A 58 -14.81 5.27 17.26
N LYS A 59 -15.66 4.59 18.05
CA LYS A 59 -15.63 4.70 19.52
C LYS A 59 -14.28 4.27 20.10
N ASN A 60 -13.79 3.11 19.67
CA ASN A 60 -12.50 2.59 20.14
C ASN A 60 -11.35 3.55 19.80
N GLN A 61 -11.38 4.18 18.62
CA GLN A 61 -10.40 5.20 18.26
C GLN A 61 -10.50 6.45 19.13
N ALA A 62 -11.71 6.94 19.39
CA ALA A 62 -11.91 8.09 20.25
C ALA A 62 -11.37 7.83 21.67
N GLU A 63 -11.64 6.65 22.24
CA GLU A 63 -11.13 6.24 23.55
C GLU A 63 -9.60 6.14 23.58
N PHE A 64 -9.01 5.53 22.55
CA PHE A 64 -7.55 5.44 22.42
C PHE A 64 -6.89 6.83 22.36
N LEU A 65 -7.45 7.72 21.54
CA LEU A 65 -6.94 9.09 21.40
C LEU A 65 -7.10 9.90 22.68
N GLN A 66 -8.21 9.71 23.40
CA GLN A 66 -8.44 10.35 24.70
C GLN A 66 -7.37 9.93 25.71
N ALA A 67 -7.10 8.62 25.83
CA ALA A 67 -6.05 8.12 26.72
C ALA A 67 -4.66 8.69 26.37
N ARG A 68 -4.36 8.83 25.07
CA ARG A 68 -3.11 9.47 24.61
C ARG A 68 -3.02 10.93 24.99
N LEU A 69 -4.11 11.68 24.87
CA LEU A 69 -4.14 13.08 25.28
C LEU A 69 -3.94 13.23 26.79
N ASP A 70 -4.53 12.34 27.59
CA ASP A 70 -4.39 12.37 29.05
C ASP A 70 -2.96 12.02 29.49
N GLU A 71 -2.28 11.09 28.81
CA GLU A 71 -0.86 10.80 29.01
C GLU A 71 0.02 12.03 28.71
N ILE A 72 -0.25 12.72 27.59
CA ILE A 72 0.49 13.93 27.19
C ILE A 72 0.29 15.04 28.23
N ARG A 73 -0.94 15.24 28.71
CA ARG A 73 -1.25 16.25 29.74
C ARG A 73 -0.46 16.00 31.02
N LYS A 74 -0.47 14.77 31.53
CA LYS A 74 0.31 14.41 32.73
C LYS A 74 1.79 14.76 32.58
N ARG A 75 2.37 14.43 31.42
CA ARG A 75 3.77 14.76 31.14
C ARG A 75 4.03 16.27 31.06
N LEU A 76 3.07 17.04 30.54
CA LEU A 76 3.18 18.50 30.54
C LEU A 76 3.14 19.06 31.96
N ASP A 77 2.22 18.58 32.80
CA ASP A 77 2.12 19.01 34.20
C ASP A 77 3.41 18.72 34.97
N GLU A 78 4.00 17.53 34.77
CA GLU A 78 5.31 17.16 35.34
C GLU A 78 6.40 18.16 34.90
N LEU A 79 6.52 18.42 33.60
CA LEU A 79 7.53 19.34 33.05
C LEU A 79 7.32 20.80 33.44
N GLU A 80 6.08 21.24 33.66
CA GLU A 80 5.78 22.57 34.17
C GLU A 80 6.18 22.69 35.64
N SER A 81 5.89 21.68 36.45
CA SER A 81 6.28 21.65 37.87
C SER A 81 7.80 21.62 38.08
N GLU A 82 8.55 20.93 37.22
CA GLU A 82 10.02 20.89 37.26
C GLU A 82 10.68 22.23 36.85
N LYS A 83 9.99 23.05 36.04
CA LYS A 83 10.52 24.33 35.55
C LYS A 83 10.27 25.51 36.51
N THR A 84 9.47 25.31 37.54
CA THR A 84 9.32 26.26 38.64
C THR A 84 10.25 25.87 39.80
N PRO A 85 11.47 26.46 39.91
CA PRO A 85 12.29 26.36 41.12
C PRO A 85 11.66 27.09 42.31
#